data_AF-A0A951N8K2-F1
#
_entry.id   AF-A0A951N8K2-F1
#
_cell.length_a   1.000
_cell.length_b   1.000
_cell.length_c   1.000
_cell.angle_alpha   90.00
_cell.angle_beta   90.00
_cell.angle_gamma   90.00
#
_symmetry.space_group_name_H-M   'P 1'
#
loop_
_entity.id
_entity.type
_entity.pdbx_description
1 polymer ?
#
loop_
_entity_poly.entity_id
_entity_poly.type
_entity_poly.pdbx_seq_one_letter_code
_entity_poly.pdbx_strand_id
1 'polypeptide(L)' 'MTQQNRVHIALLGDSIFDNASYTQGGPDVVAQPRSILVTGRATLLAVDGAVCEGIHESVWKVQEVV' A
#
# COMPACT_ATOMS: atom_id res chain seq x y z
N MET A 1 23.20 15.41 -8.44
CA MET A 1 21.94 15.55 -7.67
C MET A 1 20.82 14.94 -8.49
N THR A 2 20.61 13.63 -8.39
CA THR A 2 19.51 12.93 -9.06
C THR A 2 18.22 13.25 -8.32
N GLN A 3 17.25 13.78 -9.05
CA GLN A 3 15.98 14.24 -8.53
C GLN A 3 15.25 13.07 -7.84
N GLN A 4 14.84 13.29 -6.59
CA GLN A 4 14.13 12.34 -5.76
C GLN A 4 12.90 11.79 -6.50
N ASN A 5 12.76 10.48 -6.39
CA ASN A 5 11.66 9.68 -6.87
C ASN A 5 10.30 10.23 -6.37
N ARG A 6 9.55 10.95 -7.21
CA ARG A 6 8.38 11.76 -6.79
C ARG A 6 7.07 10.99 -6.60
N VAL A 7 7.03 9.69 -6.89
CA VAL A 7 5.78 8.91 -6.88
C VAL A 7 5.82 7.86 -5.77
N HIS A 8 4.97 8.07 -4.76
CA HIS A 8 4.70 7.10 -3.71
C HIS A 8 3.21 6.79 -3.69
N ILE A 9 2.89 5.50 -3.82
CA ILE A 9 1.53 4.98 -3.75
C ILE A 9 1.32 4.35 -2.37
N ALA A 10 0.38 4.89 -1.59
CA ALA A 10 -0.09 4.28 -0.36
C ALA A 10 -1.42 3.57 -0.63
N LEU A 11 -1.47 2.24 -0.43
CA LEU A 11 -2.68 1.45 -0.56
C LEU A 11 -3.38 1.37 0.81
N LEU A 12 -4.52 2.04 0.94
CA LEU A 12 -5.34 2.12 2.15
C LEU A 12 -6.64 1.33 1.94
N GLY A 13 -7.05 0.57 2.95
CA GLY A 13 -8.31 -0.16 2.94
C GLY A 13 -8.28 -1.36 3.88
N ASP A 14 -8.92 -2.44 3.48
CA ASP A 14 -9.13 -3.65 4.28
C ASP A 14 -8.32 -4.85 3.75
N SER A 15 -8.70 -6.06 4.16
CA SER A 15 -8.07 -7.31 3.72
C SER A 15 -8.16 -7.60 2.22
N ILE A 16 -8.96 -6.86 1.44
CA ILE A 16 -8.90 -6.94 -0.03
C ILE A 16 -7.54 -6.43 -0.53
N PHE A 17 -6.99 -5.38 0.09
CA PHE A 17 -5.65 -4.89 -0.23
C PHE A 17 -4.56 -5.68 0.49
N ASP A 18 -4.80 -6.14 1.72
CA ASP A 18 -3.90 -7.03 2.46
C ASP A 18 -4.20 -8.52 2.22
N ASN A 19 -4.10 -8.93 0.95
CA ASN A 19 -4.59 -10.22 0.51
C ASN A 19 -3.54 -11.33 0.37
N ALA A 20 -2.31 -11.11 0.85
CA ALA A 20 -1.18 -12.02 0.61
C ALA A 20 -1.42 -13.46 1.08
N SER A 21 -2.21 -13.63 2.15
CA SER A 21 -2.59 -14.95 2.67
C SER A 21 -3.54 -15.72 1.73
N TYR A 22 -4.25 -15.03 0.84
CA TYR A 22 -5.25 -15.62 -0.07
C TYR A 22 -4.71 -15.92 -1.46
N THR A 23 -3.48 -15.49 -1.81
CA THR A 23 -2.96 -15.60 -3.18
C THR A 23 -2.38 -16.98 -3.51
N GLN A 24 -2.32 -17.91 -2.55
CA GLN A 24 -1.72 -19.24 -2.72
C GLN A 24 -0.30 -19.19 -3.33
N GLY A 25 0.48 -18.17 -2.94
CA GLY A 25 1.85 -17.95 -3.44
C GLY A 25 1.94 -17.08 -4.70
N GLY A 26 0.81 -16.62 -5.25
CA GLY A 26 0.76 -15.59 -6.29
C GLY A 26 1.05 -14.17 -5.76
N PRO A 27 1.26 -13.18 -6.65
CA PRO A 27 1.51 -11.80 -6.25
C PRO A 27 0.28 -11.19 -5.54
N ASP A 28 0.51 -10.60 -4.38
CA ASP A 28 -0.49 -9.80 -3.65
C ASP A 28 -0.79 -8.47 -4.36
N VAL A 29 -1.82 -7.76 -3.90
CA VAL A 29 -2.24 -6.51 -4.57
C VAL A 29 -1.13 -5.47 -4.57
N VAL A 30 -0.33 -5.35 -3.50
CA VAL A 30 0.77 -4.37 -3.44
C VAL A 30 1.95 -4.74 -4.35
N ALA A 31 2.14 -6.01 -4.69
CA ALA A 31 3.16 -6.44 -5.65
C ALA A 31 2.93 -5.90 -7.07
N GLN A 32 1.68 -5.62 -7.45
CA GLN A 32 1.36 -5.10 -8.79
C GLN A 32 1.88 -3.67 -9.02
N PRO A 33 1.59 -2.65 -8.18
CA PRO A 33 2.19 -1.34 -8.35
C PRO A 33 3.71 -1.39 -8.15
N ARG A 34 4.24 -2.26 -7.28
CA ARG A 34 5.70 -2.44 -7.12
C ARG A 34 6.39 -2.95 -8.40
N SER A 35 5.74 -3.81 -9.17
CA SER A 35 6.31 -4.34 -10.42
C SER A 35 6.25 -3.34 -11.57
N ILE A 36 5.29 -2.41 -11.55
CA ILE A 36 5.11 -1.38 -12.58
C ILE A 36 5.97 -0.14 -12.31
N LEU A 37 6.18 0.21 -11.03
CA LEU A 37 6.94 1.39 -10.64
C LEU A 37 8.45 1.20 -10.86
N VAL A 38 8.92 1.58 -12.06
CA VAL A 38 10.37 1.62 -12.39
C VAL A 38 11.12 2.60 -11.50
N THR A 39 10.48 3.73 -11.19
CA THR A 39 10.92 4.70 -10.19
C THR A 39 9.70 5.03 -9.33
N GLY A 40 9.62 4.43 -8.14
CA GLY A 40 8.56 4.73 -7.18
C GLY A 40 8.70 3.92 -5.91
N ARG A 41 7.76 4.11 -4.98
CA ARG A 41 7.52 3.17 -3.87
C ARG A 41 6.03 2.87 -3.83
N ALA A 42 5.67 1.67 -3.42
CA ALA A 42 4.31 1.36 -2.97
C ALA A 42 4.35 0.76 -1.56
N THR A 43 3.53 1.33 -0.68
CA THR A 43 3.37 0.90 0.71
C THR A 43 1.93 0.44 0.92
N LEU A 44 1.78 -0.75 1.51
CA LEU A 44 0.49 -1.25 1.96
C LEU A 44 0.25 -0.74 3.39
N LEU A 45 -0.85 -0.03 3.58
CA LEU A 45 -1.32 0.47 4.88
C LEU A 45 -2.75 -0.02 5.18
N ALA A 46 -3.21 -1.00 4.43
CA ALA A 46 -4.47 -1.68 4.69
C ALA A 46 -4.36 -2.53 5.96
N VAL A 47 -5.46 -2.62 6.69
CA VAL A 47 -5.54 -3.39 7.95
C VAL A 47 -6.75 -4.29 7.85
N ASP A 48 -6.56 -5.59 8.08
CA ASP A 48 -7.66 -6.55 8.09
C ASP A 48 -8.70 -6.19 9.16
N GLY A 49 -9.98 -6.26 8.80
CA GLY A 49 -11.11 -5.84 9.64
C GLY A 49 -11.38 -4.32 9.69
N ALA A 50 -10.67 -3.50 8.91
CA ALA A 50 -10.94 -2.06 8.84
C ALA A 50 -12.27 -1.77 8.14
N VAL A 51 -13.29 -1.36 8.90
CA VAL A 51 -14.47 -0.65 8.37
C VAL A 51 -14.14 0.84 8.21
N CYS A 52 -14.95 1.61 7.46
CA CYS A 52 -14.67 3.03 7.15
C CYS A 52 -14.23 3.90 8.36
N GLU A 53 -14.66 3.54 9.57
CA GLU A 53 -14.29 4.21 10.82
C GLU A 53 -12.78 4.08 11.16
N GLY A 54 -12.12 3.00 10.73
CA GLY A 54 -10.68 2.78 10.87
C GLY A 54 -9.81 3.49 9.83
N ILE A 55 -10.40 4.08 8.78
CA ILE A 55 -9.66 4.79 7.73
C ILE A 55 -8.91 6.00 8.31
N HIS A 56 -9.45 6.63 9.35
CA HIS A 56 -8.79 7.77 10.02
C HIS A 56 -7.39 7.41 10.53
N GLU A 57 -7.19 6.22 11.12
CA GLU A 57 -5.89 5.79 11.62
C GLU A 57 -4.89 5.55 10.48
N SER A 58 -5.35 4.97 9.38
CA SER A 58 -4.51 4.72 8.21
C SER A 58 -4.12 6.00 7.48
N VAL A 59 -4.95 7.05 7.51
CA VAL A 59 -4.63 8.37 6.97
C VAL A 59 -3.48 9.04 7.75
N TRP A 60 -3.43 8.90 9.07
CA TRP A 60 -2.30 9.44 9.86
C TRP A 60 -0.97 8.77 9.49
N LYS A 61 -0.99 7.44 9.27
CA LYS A 61 0.20 6.68 8.85
C LYS A 61 0.74 7.09 7.49
N VAL A 62 -0.07 7.68 6.62
CA VAL A 62 0.41 8.20 5.32
C VAL A 62 1.53 9.21 5.54
N GLN A 63 1.39 10.15 6.50
CA GLN A 63 2.42 11.16 6.76
C GLN A 63 3.77 10.58 7.20
N GLU A 64 3.79 9.37 7.76
CA GLU A 64 5.01 8.71 8.20
C GLU A 64 5.76 8.03 7.06
N VAL A 65 5.08 7.75 5.94
CA VAL A 65 5.63 6.94 4.85
C VAL A 65 5.91 7.73 3.57
N VAL A 66 5.29 8.90 3.37
CA VAL A 66 5.54 9.83 2.24
C VAL A 66 6.61 10.86 2.59
#